data_AF-A0A1Y2TJW6-F1
#
_entry.id   AF-A0A1Y2TJW6-F1
#
_cell.length_a   1.000
_cell.length_b   1.000
_cell.length_c   1.000
_cell.angle_alpha   90.00
_cell.angle_beta   90.00
_cell.angle_gamma   90.00
#
_symmetry.space_group_name_H-M   'P 1'
#
loop_
_entity.id
_entity.type
_entity.pdbx_description
1 polymer ?
#
loop_
_entity_poly.entity_id
_entity_poly.type
_entity_poly.pdbx_seq_one_letter_code
_entity_poly.pdbx_strand_id
1 'polypeptide(L)' 'MPSVDIKQIVDTKPLAFTIKTGGGRWKCQIHSDRAAYERSRVTAPGIARTDSGLSTSTASSSGSVTSKSSH' A
#
# COMPACT_ATOMS: atom_id res chain seq x y z
N MET A 1 -31.85 6.81 7.36
CA MET A 1 -30.69 7.68 7.10
C MET A 1 -29.97 7.11 5.89
N PRO A 2 -29.56 7.91 4.89
CA PRO A 2 -28.71 7.40 3.82
C PRO A 2 -27.43 6.84 4.46
N SER A 3 -27.10 5.59 4.13
CA SER A 3 -25.86 4.97 4.59
C SER A 3 -24.72 5.66 3.88
N VAL A 4 -23.94 6.42 4.62
CA VAL A 4 -22.80 7.16 4.08
C VAL A 4 -21.69 6.17 3.78
N ASP A 5 -21.32 6.02 2.50
CA ASP A 5 -20.20 5.19 2.09
C ASP A 5 -18.88 5.92 2.39
N ILE A 6 -18.15 5.41 3.38
CA ILE A 6 -16.84 5.94 3.78
C ILE A 6 -15.83 5.92 2.62
N LYS A 7 -15.98 4.97 1.69
CA LYS A 7 -15.10 4.87 0.52
C LYS A 7 -15.22 6.11 -0.36
N GLN A 8 -16.45 6.52 -0.68
CA GLN A 8 -16.71 7.73 -1.46
C GLN A 8 -16.17 9.00 -0.77
N ILE A 9 -16.28 9.07 0.56
CA ILE A 9 -15.75 10.22 1.31
C ILE A 9 -14.23 10.30 1.20
N VAL A 10 -13.53 9.19 1.41
CA VAL A 10 -12.06 9.18 1.38
C VAL A 10 -11.53 9.42 -0.03
N ASP A 11 -12.24 8.96 -1.06
CA ASP A 11 -11.88 9.21 -2.47
C ASP A 11 -12.10 10.67 -2.89
N THR A 12 -13.20 11.29 -2.45
CA THR A 12 -13.53 12.70 -2.80
C THR A 12 -12.76 13.71 -1.97
N LYS A 13 -12.46 13.37 -0.71
CA LYS A 13 -11.75 14.25 0.22
C LYS A 13 -10.74 13.46 1.04
N PRO A 14 -9.43 13.59 0.73
CA PRO A 14 -8.37 12.93 1.48
C PRO A 14 -8.44 13.29 2.98
N LEU A 15 -8.68 12.29 3.81
CA LEU A 15 -8.69 12.46 5.26
C LEU A 15 -7.27 12.27 5.79
N ALA A 16 -6.73 13.31 6.43
CA ALA A 16 -5.42 13.29 7.06
C ALA A 16 -5.47 13.86 8.47
N PHE A 17 -4.64 13.30 9.35
CA PHE A 17 -4.51 13.73 10.74
C PHE A 17 -3.05 13.72 11.17
N THR A 18 -2.74 14.42 12.25
CA THR A 18 -1.38 14.44 12.83
C THR A 18 -1.39 13.73 14.16
N ILE A 19 -0.56 12.70 14.31
CA ILE A 19 -0.27 12.09 15.60
C ILE A 19 0.91 12.83 16.21
N LYS A 20 0.73 13.36 17.42
CA LYS A 20 1.80 13.96 18.21
C LYS A 20 2.20 12.97 19.30
N THR A 21 3.47 12.62 19.37
CA THR A 21 4.06 11.85 20.48
C THR A 21 5.18 12.67 21.10
N GLY A 22 5.65 12.29 22.30
CA GLY A 22 6.63 13.06 23.08
C GLY A 22 7.93 13.39 22.33
N GLY A 23 8.25 12.70 21.23
CA GLY A 23 9.43 12.94 20.41
C GLY A 23 9.18 13.30 18.95
N GLY A 24 7.92 13.45 18.50
CA GLY A 24 7.68 13.68 17.07
C GLY A 24 6.25 13.98 16.65
N ARG A 25 6.13 14.39 15.38
CA ARG A 25 4.84 14.65 14.72
C ARG A 25 4.77 13.82 13.45
N TRP A 26 3.73 13.01 13.32
CA TRP A 26 3.52 12.12 12.19
C TRP A 26 2.25 12.52 11.45
N LYS A 27 2.36 12.79 10.15
CA LYS A 27 1.20 13.01 9.28
C LYS A 27 0.70 11.67 8.78
N CYS A 28 -0.53 11.32 9.12
CA CYS A 28 -1.20 10.10 8.71
C CYS A 28 -2.32 10.43 7.71
N GLN A 29 -2.44 9.65 6.64
CA GLN A 29 -3.49 9.79 5.64
C GLN A 29 -4.25 8.46 5.49
N ILE A 30 -5.57 8.54 5.51
CA ILE A 30 -6.46 7.40 5.28
C ILE A 30 -6.63 7.20 3.78
N HIS A 31 -6.60 5.95 3.34
CA HIS A 31 -6.80 5.56 1.95
C HIS A 31 -8.01 4.60 1.88
N SER A 32 -8.79 4.71 0.82
CA SER A 32 -9.99 3.91 0.59
C SER A 32 -9.66 2.44 0.30
N ASP A 33 -8.55 2.19 -0.38
CA ASP A 33 -8.06 0.86 -0.73
C ASP A 33 -6.53 0.79 -0.82
N ARG A 34 -6.02 -0.44 -1.03
CA ARG A 34 -4.58 -0.68 -1.17
C ARG A 34 -3.99 -0.03 -2.41
N ALA A 35 -4.73 0.01 -3.51
CA ALA A 35 -4.24 0.60 -4.76
C ALA A 35 -4.08 2.12 -4.66
N ALA A 36 -4.97 2.82 -3.96
CA ALA A 36 -4.84 4.25 -3.67
C ALA A 36 -3.62 4.54 -2.79
N TYR A 37 -3.35 3.67 -1.81
CA TYR A 37 -2.15 3.78 -0.98
C TYR A 37 -0.84 3.62 -1.77
N GLU A 38 -0.73 2.59 -2.64
CA GLU A 38 0.51 2.43 -3.42
C GLU A 38 0.72 3.57 -4.41
N ARG A 39 -0.36 4.09 -5.02
CA ARG A 39 -0.28 5.28 -5.89
C ARG A 39 0.24 6.52 -5.15
N SER A 40 -0.26 6.79 -3.94
CA SER A 40 0.19 7.96 -3.14
C SER A 40 1.62 7.80 -2.63
N ARG A 41 2.02 6.56 -2.31
CA ARG A 41 3.37 6.23 -1.85
C ARG A 41 4.44 6.49 -2.91
N VAL A 42 4.17 6.20 -4.19
CA VAL A 42 5.12 6.45 -5.29
C VAL A 42 5.39 7.95 -5.47
N THR A 43 4.42 8.80 -5.16
CA THR A 43 4.55 10.26 -5.28
C THR A 43 5.25 10.92 -4.09
N ALA A 44 5.39 10.23 -2.96
CA ALA A 44 6.07 10.77 -1.78
C ALA A 44 7.59 10.53 -1.89
N PRO A 45 8.42 11.58 -2.08
CA PRO A 45 9.86 11.40 -2.13
C PRO A 45 10.37 11.10 -0.72
N GLY A 46 10.90 9.89 -0.50
CA GLY A 46 11.85 9.65 0.59
C GLY A 46 11.40 8.82 1.79
N ILE A 47 10.25 8.12 1.76
CA ILE A 47 9.96 7.09 2.78
C ILE A 47 9.66 5.75 2.10
N ALA A 48 10.71 5.10 1.63
CA ALA A 48 10.68 3.65 1.47
C ALA A 48 10.57 3.04 2.87
N ARG A 49 9.51 2.26 3.13
CA ARG A 49 9.40 1.48 4.37
C ARG A 49 10.55 0.47 4.40
N THR A 50 11.58 0.76 5.18
CA THR A 50 12.68 -0.16 5.49
C THR A 50 12.35 -0.96 6.75
N ASP A 51 11.18 -1.62 6.83
CA ASP A 51 10.98 -2.55 7.94
C ASP A 51 9.94 -3.63 7.64
N SER A 52 10.25 -4.84 8.13
CA SER A 52 9.55 -6.12 7.96
C SER A 52 9.92 -6.96 6.73
N GLY A 53 11.21 -7.32 6.64
CA GLY A 53 11.63 -8.57 6.02
C GLY A 53 11.28 -9.78 6.90
N LEU A 54 9.99 -10.12 6.98
CA LEU A 54 9.55 -11.40 7.54
C LEU A 54 8.59 -12.10 6.57
N SER A 55 9.22 -12.76 5.60
CA SER A 55 8.86 -14.03 4.99
C SER A 55 7.40 -14.46 4.99
N THR A 56 6.79 -14.52 3.80
CA THR A 56 6.41 -15.80 3.17
C THR A 56 6.30 -15.55 1.67
N SER A 57 7.36 -15.84 0.94
CA SER A 57 7.29 -15.98 -0.52
C SER A 57 6.48 -17.22 -0.82
N THR A 58 5.17 -17.10 -1.02
CA THR A 58 4.42 -18.14 -1.74
C THR A 58 4.59 -17.85 -3.23
N ALA A 59 5.69 -18.35 -3.79
CA ALA A 59 5.81 -18.49 -5.23
C ALA A 59 4.73 -19.48 -5.68
N SER A 60 3.63 -18.97 -6.22
CA SER A 60 2.63 -19.81 -6.88
C SER A 60 3.25 -20.34 -8.17
N SER A 61 3.78 -21.55 -8.12
CA SER A 61 4.17 -22.31 -9.30
C SER A 61 2.95 -22.60 -10.16
N SER A 62 2.90 -22.04 -11.36
CA SER A 62 1.99 -22.52 -12.40
C SER A 62 2.65 -22.36 -13.77
N GLY A 63 2.81 -23.47 -14.47
CA GLY A 63 3.16 -23.47 -15.90
C GLY A 63 4.46 -24.19 -16.26
N SER A 64 4.43 -25.53 -16.24
CA SER A 64 5.36 -26.40 -16.95
C SER A 64 5.19 -26.26 -18.48
N VAL A 65 6.27 -26.05 -19.25
CA VAL A 65 6.42 -26.60 -20.62
C VAL A 65 7.89 -26.62 -21.11
N THR A 66 8.36 -27.84 -21.35
CA THR A 66 9.23 -28.31 -22.44
C THR A 66 10.64 -27.75 -22.68
N SER A 67 11.59 -28.68 -22.55
CA SER A 67 13.00 -28.61 -22.93
C SER A 67 13.22 -28.45 -24.44
N LYS A 68 14.21 -27.64 -24.82
CA LYS A 68 15.05 -27.88 -26.02
C LYS A 68 16.39 -27.17 -25.85
N SER A 69 17.41 -27.95 -25.52
CA SER A 69 18.83 -27.58 -25.61
C SER A 69 19.28 -27.91 -27.02
N SER A 70 19.85 -26.95 -27.75
CA SER A 70 20.57 -27.20 -28.99
C SER A 70 21.94 -26.54 -28.90
N HIS A 71 22.97 -27.38 -29.07
CA HIS A 71 24.32 -26.99 -29.47
C HIS A 71 24.33 -26.52 -30.92
#